data_AF-A0A0S7XAZ9-F1
#
_entry.id   AF-A0A0S7XAZ9-F1
#
_cell.length_a   1.000
_cell.length_b   1.000
_cell.length_c   1.000
_cell.angle_alpha   90.00
_cell.angle_beta   90.00
_cell.angle_gamma   90.00
#
_symmetry.space_group_name_H-M   'P 1'
#
loop_
_entity.id
_entity.type
_entity.pdbx_description
1 polymer ?
#
loop_
_entity_poly.entity_id
_entity_poly.type
_entity_poly.pdbx_seq_one_letter_code
_entity_poly.pdbx_strand_id
1 'polypeptide(L)'
;MEEFRQFIQNQGMTTGQLVVIALFLLAWLECLGSWLFGLFEFWSTRRVSGRFFGIGPVVWRGVRSLPPPYMPVGATLKASSLNMRLLAPDRCIFAPVSGMELGGRGMTALKGDAKWQGVTAEITVRAPVGTFAFMLSWLSLCVIWAVMAIMFSIPTATLLIPIIMFVGGTLILRHTWLRARRDSEDFVSEFTEYLATQGRAVSREEEF
;
A
#
# COMPACT_ATOMS: atom_id res chain seq x y z
N MET A 1 20.58 -17.47 -32.53
CA MET A 1 20.91 -16.02 -32.64
C MET A 1 20.83 -15.53 -34.08
N GLU A 2 21.29 -16.30 -35.07
CA GLU A 2 21.15 -15.99 -36.51
C GLU A 2 19.71 -15.68 -36.95
N GLU A 3 18.74 -16.52 -36.60
CA GLU A 3 17.34 -16.38 -37.02
C GLU A 3 16.68 -15.11 -36.47
N PHE A 4 17.03 -14.72 -35.25
CA PHE A 4 16.53 -13.49 -34.64
C PHE A 4 17.09 -12.24 -35.33
N ARG A 5 18.37 -12.26 -35.76
CA ARG A 5 18.95 -11.18 -36.57
C ARG A 5 18.28 -11.06 -37.94
N GLN A 6 18.01 -12.19 -38.60
CA GLN A 6 17.33 -12.19 -39.90
C GLN A 6 15.90 -11.67 -39.79
N PHE A 7 15.17 -12.03 -38.73
CA PHE A 7 13.84 -11.48 -38.45
C PHE A 7 13.87 -9.95 -38.26
N ILE A 8 14.84 -9.44 -37.48
CA ILE A 8 15.01 -7.99 -37.26
C ILE A 8 15.29 -7.25 -38.57
N GLN A 9 16.21 -7.77 -39.40
CA GLN A 9 16.53 -7.19 -40.70
C GLN A 9 15.32 -7.20 -41.64
N ASN A 10 14.55 -8.28 -41.65
CA ASN A 10 13.35 -8.39 -42.49
C ASN A 10 12.21 -7.43 -42.08
N GLN A 11 12.18 -6.98 -40.82
CA GLN A 11 11.19 -6.01 -40.32
C GLN A 11 11.65 -4.56 -40.42
N GLY A 12 12.88 -4.29 -40.87
CA GLY A 12 13.44 -2.94 -40.95
C GLY A 12 13.57 -2.23 -39.60
N MET A 13 13.52 -2.96 -38.48
CA MET A 13 13.58 -2.38 -37.14
C MET A 13 15.01 -2.01 -36.75
N THR A 14 15.18 -0.81 -36.21
CA THR A 14 16.45 -0.36 -35.63
C THR A 14 16.71 -1.05 -34.29
N THR A 15 17.98 -1.15 -33.89
CA THR A 15 18.36 -1.64 -32.55
C THR A 15 17.69 -0.82 -31.43
N GLY A 16 17.53 0.49 -31.62
CA GLY A 16 16.83 1.35 -30.66
C GLY A 16 15.36 0.98 -30.49
N GLN A 17 14.65 0.66 -31.57
CA GLN A 17 13.25 0.23 -31.53
C GLN A 17 13.08 -1.08 -30.75
N LEU A 18 13.99 -2.04 -30.93
CA LEU A 18 13.99 -3.29 -30.18
C LEU A 18 14.19 -3.08 -28.68
N VAL A 19 15.14 -2.21 -28.30
CA VAL A 19 15.39 -1.86 -26.89
C VAL A 19 14.13 -1.26 -26.27
N VAL A 20 13.45 -0.35 -26.97
CA VAL A 20 12.22 0.27 -26.45
C VAL A 20 11.07 -0.71 -26.34
N ILE A 21 10.88 -1.62 -27.30
CA ILE A 21 9.89 -2.71 -27.17
C ILE A 21 10.19 -3.57 -25.94
N ALA A 22 11.46 -3.95 -25.73
CA ALA A 22 11.86 -4.75 -24.57
C ALA A 22 11.59 -4.00 -23.25
N LEU A 23 11.91 -2.71 -23.18
CA LEU A 23 11.62 -1.87 -22.01
C LEU A 23 10.11 -1.73 -21.77
N PHE A 24 9.31 -1.62 -22.83
CA PHE A 24 7.85 -1.55 -22.73
C PHE A 24 7.26 -2.83 -22.16
N LEU A 25 7.73 -3.99 -22.61
CA LEU A 25 7.32 -5.29 -22.07
C LEU A 25 7.74 -5.44 -20.60
N LEU A 26 8.95 -5.00 -20.24
CA LEU A 26 9.41 -4.99 -18.85
C LEU A 26 8.57 -4.08 -17.96
N ALA A 27 8.20 -2.89 -18.42
CA ALA A 27 7.32 -1.98 -17.68
C ALA A 27 5.91 -2.54 -17.48
N TRP A 28 5.40 -3.26 -18.47
CA TRP A 28 4.14 -4.01 -18.34
C TRP A 28 4.22 -5.11 -17.27
N LEU A 29 5.31 -5.88 -17.25
CA LEU A 29 5.55 -6.90 -16.24
C LEU A 29 5.72 -6.29 -14.84
N GLU A 30 6.40 -5.14 -14.74
CA GLU A 30 6.51 -4.37 -13.50
C GLU A 30 5.13 -3.95 -12.99
N CYS A 31 4.28 -3.39 -13.86
CA CYS A 31 2.93 -2.99 -13.54
C CYS A 31 2.08 -4.18 -13.07
N LEU A 32 2.12 -5.31 -13.78
CA LEU A 32 1.43 -6.53 -13.37
C LEU A 32 1.93 -7.05 -12.01
N GLY A 33 3.26 -7.06 -11.80
CA GLY A 33 3.88 -7.47 -10.55
C GLY A 33 3.47 -6.59 -9.38
N SER A 34 3.45 -5.26 -9.57
CA SER A 34 3.03 -4.30 -8.55
C SER A 34 1.54 -4.45 -8.19
N TRP A 35 0.69 -4.77 -9.17
CA TRP A 35 -0.73 -5.05 -8.94
C TRP A 35 -0.95 -6.35 -8.15
N LEU A 36 -0.28 -7.44 -8.53
CA LEU A 36 -0.31 -8.70 -7.79
C LEU A 36 0.21 -8.54 -6.36
N PHE A 37 1.28 -7.77 -6.19
CA PHE A 37 1.82 -7.43 -4.87
C PHE A 37 0.82 -6.63 -4.04
N GLY A 38 0.14 -5.64 -4.62
CA GLY A 38 -0.91 -4.88 -3.94
C GLY A 38 -2.10 -5.74 -3.51
N LEU A 39 -2.53 -6.68 -4.36
CA LEU A 39 -3.53 -7.68 -3.97
C LEU A 39 -3.03 -8.53 -2.80
N PHE A 40 -1.80 -9.03 -2.88
CA PHE A 40 -1.23 -9.86 -1.83
C PHE A 40 -1.17 -9.12 -0.49
N GLU A 41 -0.71 -7.87 -0.50
CA GLU A 41 -0.65 -7.01 0.68
C GLU A 41 -2.04 -6.74 1.25
N PHE A 42 -3.02 -6.49 0.39
CA PHE A 42 -4.42 -6.29 0.79
C PHE A 42 -5.00 -7.54 1.49
N TRP A 43 -4.82 -8.71 0.89
CA TRP A 43 -5.25 -9.99 1.46
C TRP A 43 -4.56 -10.27 2.80
N SER A 44 -3.26 -9.99 2.90
CA SER A 44 -2.49 -10.13 4.14
C SER A 44 -2.99 -9.18 5.23
N THR A 45 -3.31 -7.94 4.87
CA THR A 45 -3.78 -6.90 5.81
C THR A 45 -5.17 -7.25 6.35
N ARG A 46 -6.08 -7.73 5.48
CA ARG A 46 -7.40 -8.24 5.89
C ARG A 46 -7.31 -9.42 6.86
N ARG A 47 -6.34 -10.31 6.67
CA ARG A 47 -6.10 -11.45 7.57
C ARG A 47 -5.27 -11.09 8.80
N VAL A 48 -4.86 -9.83 8.94
CA VAL A 48 -3.97 -9.35 10.00
C VAL A 48 -2.76 -10.28 10.15
N SER A 49 -2.12 -10.56 9.01
CA SER A 49 -0.95 -11.44 8.91
C SER A 49 0.32 -10.60 9.08
N GLY A 50 1.12 -10.89 10.12
CA GLY A 50 2.20 -10.01 10.59
C GLY A 50 3.33 -9.71 9.59
N ARG A 51 3.44 -10.45 8.48
CA ARG A 51 4.55 -10.31 7.53
C ARG A 51 4.59 -8.96 6.78
N PHE A 52 3.44 -8.33 6.55
CA PHE A 52 3.34 -7.14 5.67
C PHE A 52 3.04 -5.84 6.42
N PHE A 53 2.90 -5.89 7.74
CA PHE A 53 2.60 -4.72 8.57
C PHE A 53 3.83 -3.84 8.79
N GLY A 54 5.04 -4.42 8.79
CA GLY A 54 6.29 -3.66 8.89
C GLY A 54 6.73 -2.96 7.60
N ILE A 55 6.08 -3.26 6.47
CA ILE A 55 6.50 -2.80 5.15
C ILE A 55 5.68 -1.59 4.74
N GLY A 56 6.37 -0.53 4.33
CA GLY A 56 5.79 0.64 3.66
C GLY A 56 6.10 1.97 4.30
N PRO A 57 5.74 3.06 3.60
CA PRO A 57 6.09 4.39 4.06
C PRO A 57 5.35 4.72 5.35
N VAL A 58 6.09 5.24 6.32
CA VAL A 58 5.55 5.69 7.60
C VAL A 58 4.80 6.99 7.35
N VAL A 59 3.50 6.99 7.65
CA VAL A 59 2.65 8.20 7.55
C VAL A 59 2.47 8.87 8.91
N TRP A 60 2.61 8.10 9.99
CA TRP A 60 2.55 8.60 11.35
C TRP A 60 3.40 7.73 12.28
N ARG A 61 4.05 8.36 13.25
CA ARG A 61 4.77 7.70 14.35
C ARG A 61 4.67 8.55 15.60
N GLY A 62 4.43 7.92 16.74
CA GLY A 62 4.37 8.60 18.02
C GLY A 62 4.34 7.64 19.19
N VAL A 63 4.59 8.17 20.38
CA VAL A 63 4.51 7.43 21.65
C VAL A 63 3.26 7.87 22.39
N ARG A 64 2.50 6.91 22.92
CA ARG A 64 1.29 7.16 23.71
C ARG A 64 1.33 6.35 25.01
N SER A 65 0.82 6.92 26.10
CA SER A 65 0.63 6.19 27.35
C SER A 65 -0.63 5.34 27.25
N LEU A 66 -0.47 4.03 27.07
CA LEU A 66 -1.56 3.08 26.84
C LEU A 66 -1.20 1.73 27.47
N PRO A 67 -2.12 1.08 28.19
CA PRO A 67 -1.89 -0.27 28.68
C PRO A 67 -1.81 -1.27 27.51
N PRO A 68 -1.07 -2.39 27.66
CA PRO A 68 -1.10 -3.48 26.70
C PRO A 68 -2.51 -4.10 26.64
N PRO A 69 -2.95 -4.58 25.46
CA PRO A 69 -4.24 -5.23 25.31
C PRO A 69 -4.29 -6.55 26.09
N TYR A 70 -5.38 -6.79 26.80
CA TYR A 70 -5.65 -8.05 27.50
C TYR A 70 -6.23 -9.08 26.52
N MET A 71 -5.37 -9.65 25.67
CA MET A 71 -5.76 -10.73 24.76
C MET A 71 -4.66 -11.78 24.64
N PRO A 72 -4.98 -13.07 24.40
CA PRO A 72 -3.96 -14.08 24.21
C PRO A 72 -3.18 -13.84 22.91
N VAL A 73 -1.88 -14.16 22.94
CA VAL A 73 -1.02 -14.04 21.76
C VAL A 73 -1.57 -14.89 20.62
N GLY A 74 -1.65 -14.30 19.42
CA GLY A 74 -2.22 -14.92 18.24
C GLY A 74 -3.72 -14.70 18.06
N ALA A 75 -4.44 -14.27 19.10
CA ALA A 75 -5.86 -13.93 18.99
C ALA A 75 -6.06 -12.69 18.12
N THR A 76 -7.11 -12.74 17.29
CA THR A 76 -7.54 -11.62 16.47
C THR A 76 -8.83 -11.07 17.07
N LEU A 77 -8.80 -9.81 17.47
CA LEU A 77 -9.95 -9.09 17.97
C LEU A 77 -10.54 -8.24 16.84
N LYS A 78 -11.87 -8.27 16.70
CA LYS A 78 -12.61 -7.47 15.73
C LYS A 78 -13.41 -6.40 16.47
N ALA A 79 -12.98 -5.14 16.36
CA ALA A 79 -13.75 -3.98 16.77
C ALA A 79 -14.72 -3.57 15.63
N SER A 80 -15.56 -2.56 15.89
CA SER A 80 -16.53 -2.04 14.91
C SER A 80 -15.87 -1.53 13.63
N SER A 81 -14.64 -1.00 13.72
CA SER A 81 -13.92 -0.41 12.59
C SER A 81 -12.46 -0.87 12.45
N LEU A 82 -11.89 -1.51 13.48
CA LEU A 82 -10.52 -2.05 13.47
C LEU A 82 -10.45 -3.56 13.75
N ASN A 83 -9.64 -4.28 12.99
CA ASN A 83 -9.15 -5.61 13.34
C ASN A 83 -7.78 -5.47 14.00
N MET A 84 -7.59 -6.13 15.13
CA MET A 84 -6.34 -6.13 15.88
C MET A 84 -5.87 -7.56 16.12
N ARG A 85 -4.56 -7.76 16.15
CA ARG A 85 -3.98 -9.06 16.49
C ARG A 85 -2.73 -8.89 17.31
N LEU A 86 -2.66 -9.62 18.41
CA LEU A 86 -1.47 -9.66 19.25
C LEU A 86 -0.46 -10.63 18.62
N LEU A 87 0.71 -10.13 18.24
CA LEU A 87 1.79 -10.95 17.71
C LEU A 87 2.74 -11.43 18.79
N ALA A 88 2.94 -10.60 19.82
CA ALA A 88 3.76 -10.88 20.99
C ALA A 88 3.18 -10.12 22.20
N PRO A 89 3.56 -10.46 23.45
CA PRO A 89 3.06 -9.79 24.66
C PRO A 89 3.24 -8.26 24.62
N ASP A 90 4.25 -7.77 23.92
CA ASP A 90 4.60 -6.37 23.76
C ASP A 90 4.29 -5.82 22.35
N ARG A 91 3.61 -6.56 21.47
CA ARG A 91 3.42 -6.15 20.07
C ARG A 91 2.07 -6.53 19.49
N CYS A 92 1.35 -5.53 19.01
CA CYS A 92 0.04 -5.66 18.37
C CYS A 92 0.05 -4.99 17.00
N ILE A 93 -0.59 -5.63 16.03
CA ILE A 93 -0.84 -5.02 14.73
C ILE A 93 -2.32 -4.77 14.55
N PHE A 94 -2.66 -3.70 13.84
CA PHE A 94 -4.04 -3.29 13.65
C PHE A 94 -4.29 -2.73 12.25
N ALA A 95 -5.46 -3.05 11.69
CA ALA A 95 -5.87 -2.67 10.34
C ALA A 95 -7.38 -2.42 10.31
N PRO A 96 -7.90 -1.60 9.38
CA PRO A 96 -9.33 -1.38 9.25
C PRO A 96 -10.09 -2.67 8.87
N VAL A 97 -11.32 -2.82 9.37
CA VAL A 97 -12.22 -3.94 9.05
C VAL A 97 -12.66 -3.89 7.58
N SER A 98 -12.97 -2.69 7.10
CA SER A 98 -13.39 -2.41 5.73
C SER A 98 -12.21 -1.86 4.92
N GLY A 99 -11.49 -2.73 4.21
CA GLY A 99 -10.35 -2.33 3.39
C GLY A 99 -10.72 -1.76 2.00
N MET A 100 -11.99 -1.82 1.59
CA MET A 100 -12.37 -1.52 0.21
C MET A 100 -13.83 -1.08 0.10
N GLU A 101 -14.22 -0.02 0.80
CA GLU A 101 -15.40 0.73 0.37
C GLU A 101 -15.03 1.52 -0.88
N LEU A 102 -15.51 1.02 -2.03
CA LEU A 102 -15.51 1.69 -3.33
C LEU A 102 -16.36 2.98 -3.37
N GLY A 103 -16.68 3.54 -2.19
CA GLY A 103 -17.51 4.72 -1.97
C GLY A 103 -16.78 5.86 -1.24
N GLY A 104 -15.45 5.94 -1.39
CA GLY A 104 -14.73 7.17 -1.03
C GLY A 104 -13.90 7.12 0.26
N ARG A 105 -13.70 5.96 0.91
CA ARG A 105 -12.69 5.75 1.99
C ARG A 105 -11.63 4.68 1.68
N GLY A 106 -11.85 3.84 0.66
CA GLY A 106 -11.12 2.58 0.47
C GLY A 106 -9.75 2.57 -0.23
N MET A 107 -9.12 3.70 -0.55
CA MET A 107 -7.81 3.68 -1.25
C MET A 107 -6.58 3.70 -0.33
N THR A 108 -6.77 3.90 0.98
CA THR A 108 -5.68 3.97 1.96
C THR A 108 -5.98 3.07 3.15
N ALA A 109 -5.94 1.75 2.94
CA ALA A 109 -6.00 0.79 4.04
C ALA A 109 -4.72 0.92 4.88
N LEU A 110 -4.74 1.83 5.86
CA LEU A 110 -3.65 2.07 6.79
C LEU A 110 -3.35 0.80 7.61
N LYS A 111 -2.08 0.62 7.94
CA LYS A 111 -1.58 -0.51 8.74
C LYS A 111 -0.88 0.06 9.96
N GLY A 112 -1.32 -0.32 11.15
CA GLY A 112 -0.74 0.05 12.41
C GLY A 112 0.09 -1.07 13.03
N ASP A 113 1.21 -0.70 13.65
CA ASP A 113 2.03 -1.55 14.52
C ASP A 113 2.24 -0.80 15.83
N ALA A 114 1.88 -1.41 16.94
CA ALA A 114 2.02 -0.88 18.29
C ALA A 114 2.97 -1.78 19.08
N LYS A 115 4.03 -1.19 19.63
CA LYS A 115 5.00 -1.88 20.48
C LYS A 115 5.02 -1.27 21.88
N TRP A 116 4.77 -2.07 22.90
CA TRP A 116 4.74 -1.62 24.30
C TRP A 116 6.11 -1.68 24.95
N GLN A 117 6.35 -0.69 25.81
CA GLN A 117 7.47 -0.61 26.73
C GLN A 117 6.88 -0.17 28.08
N GLY A 118 6.47 -1.14 28.89
CA GLY A 118 5.70 -0.91 30.12
C GLY A 118 4.33 -0.31 29.83
N VAL A 119 4.07 0.88 30.37
CA VAL A 119 2.79 1.61 30.24
C VAL A 119 2.72 2.52 29.01
N THR A 120 3.75 2.49 28.18
CA THR A 120 3.82 3.30 26.95
C THR A 120 3.84 2.40 25.72
N ALA A 121 3.22 2.86 24.65
CA ALA A 121 3.21 2.20 23.35
C ALA A 121 3.81 3.13 22.29
N GLU A 122 4.84 2.67 21.59
CA GLU A 122 5.28 3.25 20.34
C GLU A 122 4.37 2.75 19.22
N ILE A 123 3.63 3.66 18.61
CA ILE A 123 2.70 3.34 17.54
C ILE A 123 3.32 3.86 16.22
N THR A 124 3.32 3.01 15.21
CA THR A 124 3.75 3.34 13.85
C THR A 124 2.62 3.00 12.89
N VAL A 125 2.18 3.97 12.09
CA VAL A 125 1.20 3.78 11.02
C VAL A 125 1.88 3.89 9.67
N ARG A 126 1.63 2.91 8.80
CA ARG A 126 2.18 2.82 7.46
C ARG A 126 1.08 2.76 6.43
N ALA A 127 1.33 3.39 5.29
CA ALA A 127 0.47 3.21 4.11
C ALA A 127 0.84 1.91 3.38
N PRO A 128 -0.10 1.29 2.64
CA PRO A 128 0.15 0.07 1.88
C PRO A 128 1.11 0.34 0.73
N VAL A 129 2.14 -0.50 0.58
CA VAL A 129 3.18 -0.36 -0.44
C VAL A 129 2.65 -0.61 -1.83
N GLY A 130 1.72 -1.54 -1.99
CA GLY A 130 1.16 -1.93 -3.27
C GLY A 130 0.56 -0.77 -4.03
N THR A 131 -0.11 0.16 -3.34
CA THR A 131 -0.65 1.37 -3.96
C THR A 131 0.46 2.28 -4.51
N PHE A 132 1.55 2.46 -3.77
CA PHE A 132 2.68 3.28 -4.24
C PHE A 132 3.46 2.58 -5.34
N ALA A 133 3.74 1.29 -5.19
CA ALA A 133 4.42 0.49 -6.20
C ALA A 133 3.64 0.51 -7.52
N PHE A 134 2.33 0.27 -7.47
CA PHE A 134 1.48 0.33 -8.65
C PHE A 134 1.51 1.70 -9.32
N MET A 135 1.39 2.78 -8.54
CA MET A 135 1.43 4.13 -9.11
C MET A 135 2.80 4.45 -9.73
N LEU A 136 3.90 4.02 -9.12
CA LEU A 136 5.25 4.22 -9.69
C LEU A 136 5.46 3.42 -10.98
N SER A 137 5.07 2.15 -10.99
CA SER A 137 5.16 1.28 -12.18
C SER A 137 4.21 1.75 -13.30
N TRP A 138 3.08 2.36 -12.94
CA TRP A 138 2.19 3.00 -13.89
C TRP A 138 2.82 4.24 -14.54
N LEU A 139 3.50 5.08 -13.74
CA LEU A 139 4.22 6.25 -14.26
C LEU A 139 5.39 5.83 -15.16
N SER A 140 6.15 4.78 -14.81
CA SER A 140 7.22 4.25 -15.67
C SER A 140 6.66 3.77 -17.01
N LEU A 141 5.53 3.06 -17.00
CA LEU A 141 4.83 2.63 -18.21
C LEU A 141 4.38 3.81 -19.09
N CYS A 142 3.87 4.90 -18.50
CA CYS A 142 3.47 6.10 -19.25
C CYS A 142 4.66 6.74 -19.97
N VAL A 143 5.81 6.84 -19.29
CA VAL A 143 7.05 7.40 -19.88
C VAL A 143 7.54 6.53 -21.03
N ILE A 144 7.59 5.22 -20.85
CA ILE A 144 8.08 4.29 -21.87
C ILE A 144 7.11 4.23 -23.06
N TRP A 145 5.80 4.29 -22.82
CA TRP A 145 4.82 4.44 -23.90
C TRP A 145 5.11 5.72 -24.69
N ALA A 146 5.26 6.88 -24.05
CA ALA A 146 5.53 8.13 -24.75
C ALA A 146 6.78 8.05 -25.64
N VAL A 147 7.88 7.46 -25.13
CA VAL A 147 9.10 7.21 -25.91
C VAL A 147 8.83 6.30 -27.11
N MET A 148 8.08 5.21 -26.90
CA MET A 148 7.70 4.29 -27.97
C MET A 148 6.85 5.01 -29.04
N ALA A 149 5.86 5.79 -28.65
CA ALA A 149 5.02 6.53 -29.59
C ALA A 149 5.83 7.52 -30.46
N ILE A 150 6.83 8.19 -29.87
CA ILE A 150 7.75 9.06 -30.62
C ILE A 150 8.62 8.24 -31.59
N MET A 151 9.21 7.13 -31.13
CA MET A 151 10.13 6.32 -31.94
C MET A 151 9.47 5.56 -33.10
N PHE A 152 8.19 5.25 -32.97
CA PHE A 152 7.42 4.56 -34.00
C PHE A 152 6.54 5.52 -34.81
N SER A 153 6.71 6.85 -34.65
CA SER A 153 5.91 7.87 -35.33
C SER A 153 4.40 7.64 -35.19
N ILE A 154 3.99 7.13 -34.02
CA ILE A 154 2.58 6.91 -33.69
C ILE A 154 1.90 8.29 -33.65
N PRO A 155 0.65 8.43 -34.14
CA PRO A 155 -0.04 9.72 -34.16
C PRO A 155 0.06 10.47 -32.83
N THR A 156 0.25 11.79 -32.89
CA THR A 156 0.41 12.65 -31.70
C THR A 156 -0.80 12.62 -30.77
N ALA A 157 -2.00 12.35 -31.29
CA ALA A 157 -3.19 12.11 -30.48
C ALA A 157 -2.99 10.96 -29.47
N THR A 158 -2.20 9.94 -29.82
CA THR A 158 -1.89 8.79 -28.98
C THR A 158 -0.90 9.13 -27.87
N LEU A 159 -0.18 10.26 -27.95
CA LEU A 159 0.67 10.80 -26.87
C LEU A 159 -0.14 11.49 -25.77
N LEU A 160 -1.38 11.94 -26.05
CA LEU A 160 -2.23 12.56 -25.04
C LEU A 160 -2.63 11.55 -23.96
N ILE A 161 -2.81 10.28 -24.33
CA ILE A 161 -3.18 9.20 -23.41
C ILE A 161 -2.15 9.04 -22.27
N PRO A 162 -0.85 8.77 -22.52
CA PRO A 162 0.13 8.63 -21.45
C PRO A 162 0.36 9.94 -20.68
N ILE A 163 0.20 11.12 -21.31
CA ILE A 163 0.31 12.41 -20.60
C ILE A 163 -0.83 12.58 -19.58
N ILE A 164 -2.08 12.36 -20.00
CA ILE A 164 -3.25 12.44 -19.12
C ILE A 164 -3.14 11.41 -18.01
N MET A 165 -2.75 10.17 -18.33
CA MET A 165 -2.54 9.10 -17.36
C MET A 165 -1.41 9.44 -16.37
N PHE A 166 -0.33 10.07 -16.83
CA PHE A 166 0.77 10.50 -15.98
C PHE A 166 0.33 11.60 -15.01
N VAL A 167 -0.26 12.68 -15.52
CA VAL A 167 -0.73 13.79 -14.68
C VAL A 167 -1.81 13.31 -13.70
N GLY A 168 -2.80 12.57 -14.19
CA GLY A 168 -3.85 11.97 -13.35
C GLY A 168 -3.28 11.05 -12.28
N GLY A 169 -2.35 10.17 -12.64
CA GLY A 169 -1.67 9.27 -11.70
C GLY A 169 -0.91 10.02 -10.61
N THR A 170 -0.15 11.06 -10.95
CA THR A 170 0.56 11.88 -9.95
C THR A 170 -0.38 12.61 -8.99
N LEU A 171 -1.51 13.11 -9.49
CA LEU A 171 -2.52 13.77 -8.67
C LEU A 171 -3.20 12.78 -7.72
N ILE A 172 -3.55 11.58 -8.21
CA ILE A 172 -4.09 10.50 -7.40
C ILE A 172 -3.09 10.07 -6.33
N LEU A 173 -1.82 9.88 -6.68
CA LEU A 173 -0.76 9.51 -5.73
C LEU A 173 -0.60 10.55 -4.62
N ARG A 174 -0.52 11.83 -4.99
CA ARG A 174 -0.44 12.95 -4.04
C ARG A 174 -1.68 13.00 -3.14
N HIS A 175 -2.87 12.88 -3.72
CA HIS A 175 -4.13 12.91 -2.96
C HIS A 175 -4.19 11.74 -1.96
N THR A 176 -3.82 10.55 -2.41
CA THR A 176 -3.76 9.32 -1.58
C THR A 176 -2.77 9.48 -0.43
N TRP A 177 -1.59 10.06 -0.69
CA TRP A 177 -0.61 10.32 0.35
C TRP A 177 -1.10 11.32 1.41
N LEU A 178 -1.63 12.47 0.97
CA LEU A 178 -2.14 13.50 1.87
C LEU A 178 -3.31 12.98 2.72
N ARG A 179 -4.17 12.18 2.10
CA ARG A 179 -5.27 11.52 2.78
C ARG A 179 -4.78 10.51 3.80
N ALA A 180 -3.86 9.61 3.44
CA ALA A 180 -3.28 8.65 4.37
C ALA A 180 -2.67 9.33 5.60
N ARG A 181 -2.03 10.49 5.41
CA ARG A 181 -1.47 11.30 6.51
C ARG A 181 -2.56 11.91 7.38
N ARG A 182 -3.62 12.48 6.79
CA ARG A 182 -4.75 13.05 7.54
C ARG A 182 -5.50 11.97 8.34
N ASP A 183 -5.86 10.89 7.66
CA ASP A 183 -6.67 9.80 8.23
C ASP A 183 -5.86 8.99 9.27
N SER A 184 -4.53 9.12 9.31
CA SER A 184 -3.68 8.40 10.27
C SER A 184 -3.86 8.84 11.71
N GLU A 185 -4.19 10.11 11.97
CA GLU A 185 -4.42 10.58 13.34
C GLU A 185 -5.74 10.03 13.87
N ASP A 186 -6.81 10.07 13.07
CA ASP A 186 -8.10 9.47 13.40
C ASP A 186 -7.97 7.97 13.63
N PHE A 187 -7.21 7.28 12.77
CA PHE A 187 -6.93 5.85 12.89
C PHE A 187 -6.20 5.49 14.19
N VAL A 188 -5.23 6.31 14.62
CA VAL A 188 -4.55 6.13 15.90
C VAL A 188 -5.49 6.46 17.05
N SER A 189 -6.27 7.55 16.96
CA SER A 189 -7.23 7.94 17.98
C SER A 189 -8.22 6.82 18.27
N GLU A 190 -8.80 6.23 17.22
CA GLU A 190 -9.74 5.12 17.35
C GLU A 190 -9.11 3.88 18.01
N PHE A 191 -7.87 3.54 17.63
CA PHE A 191 -7.11 2.48 18.28
C PHE A 191 -6.89 2.77 19.78
N THR A 192 -6.52 4.01 20.12
CA THR A 192 -6.28 4.39 21.52
C THR A 192 -7.56 4.40 22.35
N GLU A 193 -8.67 4.88 21.79
CA GLU A 193 -9.98 4.89 22.43
C GLU A 193 -10.47 3.47 22.69
N TYR A 194 -10.27 2.58 21.72
CA TYR A 194 -10.60 1.17 21.88
C TYR A 194 -9.84 0.53 23.06
N LEU A 195 -8.52 0.72 23.13
CA LEU A 195 -7.74 0.17 24.25
C LEU A 195 -8.12 0.79 25.59
N ALA A 196 -8.43 2.09 25.61
CA ALA A 196 -8.89 2.77 26.81
C ALA A 196 -10.24 2.24 27.30
N THR A 197 -11.16 1.85 26.41
CA THR A 197 -12.45 1.26 26.79
C THR A 197 -12.30 -0.16 27.31
N GLN A 198 -11.40 -0.98 26.74
CA GLN A 198 -11.09 -2.30 27.30
C GLN A 198 -10.52 -2.22 28.72
N GLY A 199 -9.60 -1.27 28.97
CA GLY A 199 -9.03 -1.07 30.30
C GLY A 199 -10.07 -0.75 31.37
N ARG A 200 -11.14 -0.01 31.02
CA ARG A 200 -12.24 0.33 31.95
C ARG A 200 -13.20 -0.83 32.22
N ALA A 201 -13.32 -1.78 31.29
CA ALA A 201 -14.17 -2.96 31.48
C ALA A 201 -13.53 -3.92 32.50
N VAL A 202 -12.21 -4.11 32.41
CA VAL A 202 -11.43 -4.96 33.33
C VAL A 202 -11.40 -4.36 34.74
N SER A 203 -11.23 -3.04 34.88
CA SER A 203 -11.20 -2.40 36.21
C SER A 203 -12.52 -2.49 36.98
N ARG A 204 -13.65 -2.73 36.30
CA ARG A 204 -14.95 -2.96 36.96
C ARG A 204 -15.17 -4.40 37.38
N GLU A 205 -14.54 -5.37 36.72
CA GLU A 205 -14.63 -6.79 37.10
C GLU A 205 -13.73 -7.12 38.31
N GLU A 206 -12.66 -6.35 38.54
CA GLU A 206 -11.80 -6.49 39.73
C GLU A 206 -12.37 -5.81 41.00
N GLU A 207 -13.47 -5.06 40.89
CA GLU A 207 -14.17 -4.43 42.01
C GLU A 207 -15.35 -5.28 42.57
N PHE A 208 -15.59 -6.48 42.03
CA PHE A 208 -16.58 -7.46 42.49
C PHE A 208 -15.93 -8.78 42.93
#